data_AF-A0A7C7YC66-F1
#
_entry.id   AF-A0A7C7YC66-F1
#
_cell.length_a   1.000
_cell.length_b   1.000
_cell.length_c   1.000
_cell.angle_alpha   90.00
_cell.angle_beta   90.00
_cell.angle_gamma   90.00
#
_symmetry.space_group_name_H-M   'P 1'
#
loop_
_entity.id
_entity.type
_entity.pdbx_description
1 polymer ?
#
loop_
_entity_poly.entity_id
_entity_poly.type
_entity_poly.pdbx_seq_one_letter_code
_entity_poly.pdbx_strand_id
1 'polypeptide(L)'
;MSELISQVSSVSSHALPSAPPYKVYGEAQPSPSDIGYGCNAGGPMSRRREQAIRASVLGTGRDGLRLPRVLGAAIDFGSSDPVPFVQRLLGRCGFENAEEACHELLPRIGPSICRESVSVKALSVRAAPPEAILRVALILGHATPFFFDPARPLIWTRSSLKRRLQLFNPRRFYEA
;
A
#
# COMPACT_ATOMS: atom_id res chain seq x y z
N MET A 1 -66.34 -33.97 -4.98
CA MET A 1 -67.15 -33.58 -6.13
C MET A 1 -66.67 -32.20 -6.55
N SER A 2 -65.77 -32.14 -7.52
CA SER A 2 -66.09 -31.92 -8.96
C SER A 2 -66.09 -30.40 -9.21
N GLU A 3 -65.01 -29.87 -9.81
CA GLU A 3 -64.98 -29.39 -11.22
C GLU A 3 -65.64 -27.99 -11.35
N LEU A 4 -65.29 -27.03 -12.21
CA LEU A 4 -64.55 -26.98 -13.47
C LEU A 4 -64.35 -25.47 -13.82
N ILE A 5 -63.14 -25.12 -14.26
CA ILE A 5 -62.73 -24.18 -15.35
C ILE A 5 -63.75 -23.14 -15.89
N SER A 6 -63.29 -21.89 -16.05
CA SER A 6 -63.18 -21.15 -17.34
C SER A 6 -63.74 -19.72 -17.43
N GLN A 7 -63.06 -18.93 -18.27
CA GLN A 7 -63.37 -17.64 -18.91
C GLN A 7 -62.73 -16.40 -18.25
N VAL A 8 -61.73 -15.73 -18.84
CA VAL A 8 -61.56 -15.08 -20.17
C VAL A 8 -62.18 -13.66 -20.22
N SER A 9 -61.27 -12.70 -20.42
CA SER A 9 -61.40 -11.36 -21.02
C SER A 9 -62.12 -10.22 -20.28
N SER A 10 -61.35 -9.17 -19.95
CA SER A 10 -61.68 -7.82 -20.43
C SER A 10 -60.43 -6.94 -20.43
N VAL A 11 -60.05 -6.51 -21.63
CA VAL A 11 -59.03 -5.50 -21.90
C VAL A 11 -59.67 -4.13 -21.63
N SER A 12 -59.02 -3.29 -20.81
CA SER A 12 -59.32 -1.86 -20.81
C SER A 12 -58.03 -1.07 -20.99
N SER A 13 -57.92 -0.58 -22.22
CA SER A 13 -56.97 0.37 -22.74
C SER A 13 -57.00 1.69 -21.98
N HIS A 14 -55.87 2.10 -21.42
CA HIS A 14 -55.58 3.51 -21.20
C HIS A 14 -54.33 3.89 -22.01
N ALA A 15 -54.55 4.77 -22.98
CA ALA A 15 -53.56 5.33 -23.87
C ALA A 15 -52.52 6.14 -23.10
N LEU A 16 -51.24 5.85 -23.32
CA LEU A 16 -50.16 6.72 -22.92
C LEU A 16 -50.08 7.90 -23.90
N PRO A 17 -50.02 9.16 -23.43
CA PRO A 17 -49.85 10.31 -24.30
C PRO A 17 -48.47 10.29 -24.97
N SER A 18 -48.47 10.65 -26.25
CA SER A 18 -47.32 10.69 -27.15
C SER A 18 -46.11 11.42 -26.57
N ALA A 19 -44.96 10.76 -26.54
CA ALA A 19 -43.69 11.40 -26.26
C ALA A 19 -43.37 12.46 -27.35
N PRO A 20 -42.86 13.65 -27.00
CA PRO A 20 -42.40 14.62 -27.98
C PRO A 20 -41.16 14.10 -28.73
N PRO A 21 -40.92 14.56 -29.98
CA PRO A 21 -39.94 13.97 -30.87
C PRO A 21 -38.53 14.30 -30.39
N TYR A 22 -37.79 13.29 -29.93
CA TYR A 22 -36.34 13.42 -29.82
C TYR A 22 -35.76 13.42 -31.23
N LYS A 23 -34.89 14.39 -31.53
CA LYS A 23 -34.13 14.42 -32.78
C LYS A 23 -33.18 13.23 -32.82
N VAL A 24 -33.33 12.38 -33.83
CA VAL A 24 -32.32 11.39 -34.22
C VAL A 24 -31.19 12.17 -34.89
N TYR A 25 -30.10 12.42 -34.15
CA TYR A 25 -28.83 12.84 -34.75
C TYR A 25 -28.10 11.59 -35.23
N GLY A 26 -27.64 11.64 -36.47
CA GLY A 26 -27.14 10.51 -37.25
C GLY A 26 -26.05 9.69 -36.55
N GLU A 27 -26.06 8.40 -36.89
CA GLU A 27 -25.08 7.41 -36.47
C GLU A 27 -23.66 7.83 -36.84
N ALA A 28 -22.83 8.07 -35.82
CA ALA A 28 -21.40 7.85 -35.89
C ALA A 28 -21.07 6.82 -34.81
N GLN A 29 -20.76 5.59 -35.23
CA GLN A 29 -20.31 4.52 -34.33
C GLN A 29 -18.95 4.92 -33.73
N PRO A 30 -18.78 4.94 -32.39
CA PRO A 30 -17.51 5.29 -31.78
C PRO A 30 -16.47 4.19 -32.03
N SER A 31 -15.22 4.61 -32.28
CA SER A 31 -14.11 3.71 -32.57
C SER A 31 -13.61 2.96 -31.31
N PRO A 32 -12.96 1.79 -31.44
CA PRO A 32 -12.62 0.92 -30.31
C PRO A 32 -11.54 1.46 -29.36
N SER A 33 -10.96 2.63 -29.62
CA SER A 33 -9.84 3.18 -28.83
C SER A 33 -10.25 3.97 -27.58
N ASP A 34 -11.55 4.17 -27.33
CA ASP A 34 -12.05 4.97 -26.21
C ASP A 34 -12.71 4.11 -25.11
N ILE A 35 -12.07 3.03 -24.67
CA ILE A 35 -12.44 2.38 -23.41
C ILE A 35 -11.88 3.21 -22.25
N GLY A 36 -12.44 4.41 -22.09
CA GLY A 36 -12.33 5.17 -20.86
C GLY A 36 -13.16 4.46 -19.79
N TYR A 37 -12.50 3.87 -18.79
CA TYR A 37 -13.15 3.33 -17.60
C TYR A 37 -13.86 4.46 -16.83
N GLY A 38 -15.10 4.75 -17.21
CA GLY A 38 -16.00 5.64 -16.48
C GLY A 38 -16.48 4.96 -15.20
N CYS A 39 -15.69 5.02 -14.14
CA CYS A 39 -16.18 4.70 -12.80
C CYS A 39 -17.18 5.78 -12.38
N ASN A 40 -18.46 5.56 -12.67
CA ASN A 40 -19.56 6.37 -12.16
C ASN A 40 -19.67 6.16 -10.63
N ALA A 41 -18.97 6.97 -9.84
CA ALA A 41 -19.27 7.13 -8.43
C ALA A 41 -20.61 7.89 -8.32
N GLY A 42 -21.68 7.13 -8.13
CA GLY A 42 -23.06 7.52 -8.39
C GLY A 42 -23.58 8.75 -7.63
N GLY A 43 -24.14 9.67 -8.42
CA GLY A 43 -25.06 10.74 -8.02
C GLY A 43 -25.47 11.53 -9.27
N PRO A 44 -26.71 12.05 -9.36
CA PRO A 44 -27.11 12.86 -10.52
C PRO A 44 -26.20 14.10 -10.65
N MET A 45 -25.71 14.38 -11.86
CA MET A 45 -24.81 15.51 -12.18
C MET A 45 -25.33 16.89 -11.73
N SER A 46 -26.64 17.01 -11.48
CA SER A 46 -27.26 18.25 -10.97
C SER A 46 -26.90 18.57 -9.51
N ARG A 47 -26.25 17.63 -8.79
CA ARG A 47 -25.88 17.81 -7.38
C ARG A 47 -24.37 18.02 -7.26
N ARG A 48 -23.92 19.24 -7.50
CA ARG A 48 -22.53 19.65 -7.22
C ARG A 48 -22.37 19.86 -5.71
N ARG A 49 -21.69 18.93 -5.04
CA ARG A 49 -21.33 19.05 -3.62
C ARG A 49 -19.85 19.38 -3.52
N GLU A 50 -19.54 20.62 -3.16
CA GLU A 50 -18.20 20.98 -2.74
C GLU A 50 -18.08 20.70 -1.24
N GLN A 51 -17.27 19.70 -0.89
CA GLN A 51 -16.96 19.38 0.49
C GLN A 51 -15.50 19.71 0.74
N ALA A 52 -15.24 20.59 1.70
CA ALA A 52 -13.88 20.83 2.16
C ALA A 52 -13.36 19.55 2.82
N ILE A 53 -12.41 18.88 2.17
CA ILE A 53 -11.69 17.76 2.76
C ILE A 53 -10.66 18.35 3.71
N ARG A 54 -10.98 18.36 5.01
CA ARG A 54 -10.02 18.71 6.05
C ARG A 54 -9.24 17.46 6.43
N ALA A 55 -8.10 17.24 5.77
CA ALA A 55 -7.15 16.23 6.20
C ALA A 55 -6.30 16.82 7.34
N SER A 56 -6.50 16.36 8.57
CA SER A 56 -5.56 16.62 9.67
C SER A 56 -4.14 16.16 9.31
N VAL A 57 -4.03 15.24 8.35
CA VAL A 57 -2.80 14.67 7.78
C VAL A 57 -1.93 15.71 7.07
N LEU A 58 -2.52 16.64 6.31
CA LEU A 58 -1.74 17.52 5.43
C LEU A 58 -1.29 18.83 6.10
N GLY A 59 -1.63 19.03 7.39
CA GLY A 59 -1.34 20.25 8.12
C GLY A 59 -2.01 21.50 7.49
N THR A 60 -1.66 22.68 7.99
CA THR A 60 -2.14 23.97 7.45
C THR A 60 -1.35 24.45 6.22
N GLY A 61 -0.66 23.53 5.53
CA GLY A 61 0.09 23.81 4.30
C GLY A 61 1.45 24.53 4.48
N ARG A 62 1.87 24.84 5.72
CA ARG A 62 3.16 25.54 5.98
C ARG A 62 4.33 24.61 6.34
N ASP A 63 4.06 23.41 6.85
CA ASP A 63 5.09 22.54 7.46
C ASP A 63 5.24 21.14 6.82
N GLY A 64 4.43 20.81 5.80
CA GLY A 64 4.41 19.47 5.21
C GLY A 64 3.92 18.36 6.17
N LEU A 65 3.89 17.12 5.67
CA LEU A 65 3.49 15.93 6.43
C LEU A 65 4.56 15.59 7.48
N ARG A 66 4.28 15.78 8.79
CA ARG A 66 5.17 15.35 9.88
C ARG A 66 4.94 13.89 10.25
N LEU A 67 5.61 12.98 9.56
CA LEU A 67 5.70 11.59 9.99
C LEU A 67 6.87 11.41 10.97
N PRO A 68 6.66 10.86 12.19
CA PRO A 68 7.76 10.59 13.10
C PRO A 68 8.68 9.52 12.48
N ARG A 69 9.93 9.90 12.22
CA ARG A 69 10.97 8.96 11.78
C ARG A 69 11.26 7.98 12.90
N VAL A 70 11.10 6.69 12.60
CA VAL A 70 11.30 5.60 13.55
C VAL A 70 12.75 5.15 13.55
N LEU A 71 13.33 4.94 12.36
CA LEU A 71 14.64 4.33 12.20
C LEU A 71 15.25 4.66 10.83
N GLY A 72 16.58 4.69 10.76
CA GLY A 72 17.33 4.57 9.51
C GLY A 72 17.95 3.17 9.39
N ALA A 73 17.75 2.50 8.27
CA ALA A 73 18.28 1.18 7.97
C ALA A 73 19.22 1.25 6.77
N ALA A 74 20.52 1.09 7.03
CA ALA A 74 21.57 1.03 6.01
C ALA A 74 22.78 0.33 6.60
N ILE A 75 23.45 -0.51 5.79
CA ILE A 75 24.67 -1.22 6.19
C ILE A 75 25.78 -0.90 5.19
N ASP A 76 26.97 -0.65 5.70
CA ASP A 76 28.19 -0.53 4.92
C ASP A 76 29.03 -1.80 5.08
N PHE A 77 29.03 -2.63 4.03
CA PHE A 77 29.75 -3.90 3.96
C PHE A 77 31.22 -3.74 3.53
N GLY A 78 31.64 -2.54 3.11
CA GLY A 78 32.94 -2.33 2.47
C GLY A 78 33.12 -3.23 1.25
N SER A 79 34.18 -4.06 1.26
CA SER A 79 34.49 -5.02 0.19
C SER A 79 33.83 -6.40 0.36
N SER A 80 33.06 -6.63 1.42
CA SER A 80 32.45 -7.94 1.68
C SER A 80 31.19 -8.16 0.84
N ASP A 81 30.96 -9.41 0.39
CA ASP A 81 29.69 -9.78 -0.26
C ASP A 81 28.55 -9.81 0.78
N PRO A 82 27.49 -8.98 0.64
CA PRO A 82 26.47 -8.79 1.67
C PRO A 82 25.73 -10.05 2.10
N VAL A 83 25.28 -10.88 1.15
CA VAL A 83 24.44 -12.05 1.44
C VAL A 83 25.20 -13.10 2.27
N PRO A 84 26.36 -13.61 1.82
CA PRO A 84 27.09 -14.60 2.60
C PRO A 84 27.65 -14.01 3.90
N PHE A 85 27.89 -12.70 3.97
CA PHE A 85 28.25 -12.03 5.22
C PHE A 85 27.13 -12.14 6.25
N VAL A 86 25.89 -11.77 5.88
CA VAL A 86 24.74 -11.81 6.80
C VAL A 86 24.39 -13.25 7.20
N GLN A 87 24.49 -14.22 6.28
CA GLN A 87 24.29 -15.63 6.61
C GLN A 87 25.28 -16.13 7.68
N ARG A 88 26.56 -15.79 7.56
CA ARG A 88 27.55 -16.10 8.61
C ARG A 88 27.29 -15.34 9.90
N LEU A 89 26.83 -14.10 9.81
CA LEU A 89 26.51 -13.27 10.96
C LEU A 89 25.38 -13.86 11.79
N LEU A 90 24.35 -14.42 11.14
CA LEU A 90 23.23 -15.11 11.79
C LEU A 90 23.74 -16.19 12.75
N GLY A 91 24.56 -17.13 12.25
CA GLY A 91 25.14 -18.19 13.08
C GLY A 91 26.11 -17.67 14.15
N ARG A 92 26.86 -16.59 13.89
CA ARG A 92 27.73 -15.94 14.90
C ARG A 92 26.94 -15.32 16.05
N CYS A 93 25.71 -14.89 15.80
CA CYS A 93 24.80 -14.37 16.82
C CYS A 93 24.04 -15.49 17.55
N GLY A 94 24.26 -16.77 17.20
CA GLY A 94 23.65 -17.90 17.88
C GLY A 94 22.26 -18.28 17.38
N PHE A 95 21.78 -17.68 16.29
CA PHE A 95 20.47 -18.00 15.70
C PHE A 95 20.58 -19.16 14.72
N GLU A 96 19.64 -20.10 14.80
CA GLU A 96 19.58 -21.25 13.89
C GLU A 96 19.04 -20.82 12.51
N ASN A 97 18.05 -19.94 12.52
CA ASN A 97 17.37 -19.45 11.33
C ASN A 97 16.99 -17.97 11.47
N ALA A 98 16.57 -17.38 10.36
CA ALA A 98 16.32 -15.94 10.32
C ALA A 98 14.97 -15.57 10.96
N GLU A 99 14.02 -16.49 10.96
CA GLU A 99 12.72 -16.35 11.61
C GLU A 99 12.87 -16.19 13.13
N GLU A 100 13.73 -16.99 13.75
CA GLU A 100 14.10 -16.88 15.17
C GLU A 100 14.71 -15.50 15.47
N ALA A 101 15.70 -15.10 14.66
CA ALA A 101 16.34 -13.79 14.81
C ALA A 101 15.35 -12.63 14.65
N CYS A 102 14.34 -12.76 13.77
CA CYS A 102 13.28 -11.77 13.63
C CYS A 102 12.40 -11.66 14.87
N HIS A 103 11.99 -12.79 15.44
CA HIS A 103 11.18 -12.81 16.66
C HIS A 103 11.91 -12.13 17.83
N GLU A 104 13.21 -12.35 17.96
CA GLU A 104 14.01 -11.76 19.05
C GLU A 104 14.36 -10.28 18.81
N LEU A 105 14.81 -9.93 17.60
CA LEU A 105 15.40 -8.61 17.32
C LEU A 105 14.40 -7.56 16.83
N LEU A 106 13.20 -7.96 16.37
CA LEU A 106 12.19 -7.05 15.80
C LEU A 106 10.85 -6.89 16.57
N PRO A 107 10.67 -7.26 17.86
CA PRO A 107 9.34 -7.27 18.49
C PRO A 107 8.68 -5.89 18.65
N ARG A 108 9.44 -4.79 18.49
CA ARG A 108 8.96 -3.40 18.68
C ARG A 108 8.78 -2.62 17.39
N ILE A 109 9.01 -3.22 16.23
CA ILE A 109 8.91 -2.53 14.94
C ILE A 109 7.68 -3.06 14.20
N GLY A 110 6.59 -2.30 14.28
CA GLY A 110 5.39 -2.58 13.49
C GLY A 110 5.53 -2.19 12.01
N PRO A 111 4.54 -2.52 11.18
CA PRO A 111 4.51 -2.13 9.78
C PRO A 111 4.73 -0.62 9.60
N SER A 112 5.62 -0.26 8.68
CA SER A 112 6.13 1.11 8.55
C SER A 112 6.27 1.53 7.09
N ILE A 113 6.02 2.81 6.81
CA ILE A 113 6.29 3.39 5.49
C ILE A 113 7.80 3.56 5.33
N CYS A 114 8.35 3.15 4.20
CA CYS A 114 9.76 3.30 3.87
C CYS A 114 9.98 4.37 2.81
N ARG A 115 11.14 5.01 2.88
CA ARG A 115 11.65 5.90 1.82
C ARG A 115 13.14 5.67 1.65
N GLU A 116 13.59 5.55 0.41
CA GLU A 116 15.02 5.57 0.11
C GLU A 116 15.62 6.95 0.37
N SER A 117 16.74 6.98 1.09
CA SER A 117 17.44 8.23 1.39
C SER A 117 18.94 8.02 1.54
N VAL A 118 19.69 8.79 0.77
CA VAL A 118 21.16 8.87 0.87
C VAL A 118 21.62 9.46 2.19
N SER A 119 20.75 10.20 2.90
CA SER A 119 21.09 10.85 4.17
C SER A 119 21.14 9.87 5.35
N VAL A 120 20.71 8.61 5.16
CA VAL A 120 20.80 7.59 6.21
C VAL A 120 22.26 7.17 6.36
N LYS A 121 22.82 7.39 7.54
CA LYS A 121 24.16 6.91 7.89
C LYS A 121 24.15 5.38 7.94
N ALA A 122 25.01 4.77 7.13
CA ALA A 122 25.16 3.32 7.11
C ALA A 122 25.94 2.82 8.31
N LEU A 123 25.49 1.69 8.85
CA LEU A 123 26.15 0.99 9.94
C LEU A 123 27.33 0.19 9.38
N SER A 124 28.54 0.51 9.81
CA SER A 124 29.75 -0.17 9.32
C SER A 124 29.88 -1.56 9.94
N VAL A 125 30.06 -2.58 9.09
CA VAL A 125 30.25 -3.97 9.55
C VAL A 125 31.54 -4.17 10.37
N ARG A 126 32.48 -3.23 10.32
CA ARG A 126 33.75 -3.30 11.06
C ARG A 126 33.67 -2.72 12.46
N ALA A 127 32.77 -1.77 12.69
CA ALA A 127 32.73 -0.98 13.92
C ALA A 127 31.48 -1.24 14.77
N ALA A 128 30.41 -1.75 14.17
CA ALA A 128 29.14 -1.94 14.85
C ALA A 128 29.03 -3.32 15.52
N PRO A 129 28.24 -3.43 16.60
CA PRO A 129 27.92 -4.71 17.21
C PRO A 129 27.26 -5.69 16.22
N PRO A 130 27.61 -6.99 16.24
CA PRO A 130 27.03 -8.01 15.37
C PRO A 130 25.50 -8.00 15.33
N GLU A 131 24.85 -7.97 16.50
CA GLU A 131 23.39 -7.95 16.64
C GLU A 131 22.75 -6.71 16.01
N ALA A 132 23.40 -5.54 16.13
CA ALA A 132 22.90 -4.32 15.52
C ALA A 132 22.93 -4.40 13.99
N ILE A 133 23.98 -5.00 13.42
CA ILE A 133 24.10 -5.25 11.98
C ILE A 133 23.04 -6.25 11.54
N LEU A 134 22.89 -7.36 12.27
CA LEU A 134 21.89 -8.39 11.96
C LEU A 134 20.48 -7.80 12.00
N ARG A 135 20.15 -7.02 13.03
CA ARG A 135 18.85 -6.34 13.16
C ARG A 135 18.55 -5.45 11.95
N VAL A 136 19.51 -4.65 11.49
CA VAL A 136 19.33 -3.82 10.29
C VAL A 136 19.18 -4.69 9.03
N ALA A 137 19.92 -5.79 8.94
CA ALA A 137 19.84 -6.70 7.79
C ALA A 137 18.46 -7.38 7.71
N LEU A 138 17.89 -7.80 8.85
CA LEU A 138 16.54 -8.35 8.92
C LEU A 138 15.51 -7.31 8.45
N ILE A 139 15.62 -6.06 8.92
CA ILE A 139 14.74 -4.96 8.46
C ILE A 139 14.83 -4.78 6.95
N LEU A 140 16.05 -4.75 6.40
CA LEU A 140 16.27 -4.62 4.96
C LEU A 140 15.78 -5.84 4.18
N GLY A 141 15.75 -7.04 4.77
CA GLY A 141 15.23 -8.24 4.12
C GLY A 141 13.69 -8.30 4.07
N HIS A 142 13.01 -7.73 5.07
CA HIS A 142 11.55 -7.62 5.10
C HIS A 142 11.02 -6.39 4.35
N ALA A 143 11.86 -5.38 4.13
CA ALA A 143 11.45 -4.14 3.51
C ALA A 143 11.40 -4.21 1.98
N THR A 144 10.40 -3.58 1.40
CA THR A 144 10.41 -3.07 0.02
C THR A 144 10.92 -1.63 0.03
N PRO A 145 11.19 -0.99 -1.13
CA PRO A 145 11.56 0.43 -1.15
C PRO A 145 10.55 1.37 -0.47
N PHE A 146 9.29 0.94 -0.37
CA PHE A 146 8.17 1.78 0.09
C PHE A 146 7.51 1.31 1.39
N PHE A 147 7.73 0.07 1.80
CA PHE A 147 7.03 -0.51 2.95
C PHE A 147 7.84 -1.59 3.64
N PHE A 148 7.84 -1.56 4.97
CA PHE A 148 8.38 -2.59 5.85
C PHE A 148 7.23 -3.30 6.56
N ASP A 149 7.30 -4.63 6.58
CA ASP A 149 6.32 -5.48 7.24
C ASP A 149 7.02 -6.73 7.81
N PRO A 150 7.08 -6.89 9.15
CA PRO A 150 7.78 -8.01 9.77
C PRO A 150 7.08 -9.37 9.50
N ALA A 151 5.82 -9.38 9.07
CA ALA A 151 5.09 -10.61 8.76
C ALA A 151 5.35 -11.13 7.33
N ARG A 152 6.02 -10.34 6.48
CA ARG A 152 6.37 -10.77 5.12
C ARG A 152 7.51 -11.79 5.15
N PRO A 153 7.60 -12.68 4.15
CA PRO A 153 8.79 -13.52 3.99
C PRO A 153 10.07 -12.68 3.93
N LEU A 154 11.10 -13.12 4.65
CA LEU A 154 12.41 -12.47 4.65
C LEU A 154 13.17 -12.82 3.36
N ILE A 155 13.60 -11.80 2.61
CA ILE A 155 14.38 -12.01 1.38
C ILE A 155 15.67 -11.18 1.41
N TRP A 156 16.79 -11.87 1.54
CA TRP A 156 18.12 -11.26 1.37
C TRP A 156 18.63 -11.40 -0.05
N THR A 157 18.70 -10.28 -0.74
CA THR A 157 19.42 -10.11 -2.00
C THR A 157 20.49 -9.05 -1.80
N ARG A 158 21.47 -9.02 -2.70
CA ARG A 158 22.46 -7.93 -2.71
C ARG A 158 21.78 -6.57 -2.81
N SER A 159 20.73 -6.46 -3.62
CA SER A 159 19.95 -5.24 -3.77
C SER A 159 19.24 -4.86 -2.47
N SER A 160 18.59 -5.81 -1.79
CA SER A 160 17.86 -5.51 -0.56
C SER A 160 18.77 -4.99 0.55
N LEU A 161 19.94 -5.62 0.72
CA LEU A 161 20.94 -5.29 1.75
C LEU A 161 21.73 -4.00 1.48
N LYS A 162 21.87 -3.56 0.22
CA LYS A 162 22.59 -2.33 -0.12
C LYS A 162 21.72 -1.06 -0.08
N ARG A 163 20.42 -1.20 0.17
CA ARG A 163 19.52 -0.04 0.27
C ARG A 163 19.79 0.80 1.51
N ARG A 164 19.33 2.04 1.43
CA ARG A 164 19.34 3.00 2.53
C ARG A 164 17.92 3.49 2.75
N LEU A 165 17.25 2.99 3.79
CA LEU A 165 15.84 3.26 4.05
C LEU A 165 15.64 4.09 5.31
N GLN A 166 14.70 5.03 5.25
CA GLN A 166 14.09 5.66 6.42
C GLN A 166 12.73 5.03 6.65
N LEU A 167 12.46 4.60 7.89
CA LEU A 167 11.18 4.04 8.31
C LEU A 167 10.38 5.09 9.08
N PHE A 168 9.09 5.18 8.76
CA PHE A 168 8.13 6.09 9.37
C PHE A 168 6.95 5.29 9.91
N ASN A 169 6.52 5.60 11.14
CA ASN A 169 5.39 4.92 11.78
C ASN A 169 4.08 5.63 11.40
N PRO A 170 3.17 4.98 10.66
CA PRO A 170 1.90 5.59 10.27
C PRO A 170 0.88 5.68 11.41
N ARG A 171 0.98 4.82 12.46
CA ARG A 171 -0.01 4.75 13.56
C ARG A 171 0.09 5.91 14.54
N ARG A 172 1.31 6.40 14.80
CA ARG A 172 1.56 7.57 15.65
C ARG A 172 0.96 8.88 15.12
N PHE A 173 0.32 8.82 13.95
CA PHE A 173 -0.45 9.92 13.40
C PHE A 173 -1.74 10.21 14.20
N TYR A 174 -2.40 9.19 14.77
CA TYR A 174 -3.70 9.33 15.46
C TYR A 174 -3.60 9.26 17.00
N GLU A 175 -2.38 9.20 17.54
CA GLU A 175 -2.12 9.00 18.97
C GLU A 175 -1.69 10.30 19.69
N ALA A 176 -1.93 11.47 19.07
CA ALA A 176 -1.58 12.79 19.59
C ALA A 176 -2.74 13.45 20.37
#